data_AF-A0A660LIT9-F1
#
_entry.id   AF-A0A660LIT9-F1
#
_cell.length_a   1.000
_cell.length_b   1.000
_cell.length_c   1.000
_cell.angle_alpha   90.00
_cell.angle_beta   90.00
_cell.angle_gamma   90.00
#
_symmetry.space_group_name_H-M   'P 1'
#
loop_
_entity.id
_entity.type
_entity.pdbx_description
1 polymer ?
#
loop_
_entity_poly.entity_id
_entity_poly.type
_entity_poly.pdbx_seq_one_letter_code
_entity_poly.pdbx_strand_id
1 'polypeptide(L)' 'GADAVVGVDLDYEVLGQGDMLMVSMTGTAVALSYRG' A
#
# COMPACT_ATOMS: atom_id res chain seq x y z
N GLY A 1 11.05 9.27 -9.37
CA GLY A 1 9.94 9.41 -8.42
C GLY A 1 8.68 8.91 -9.11
N ALA A 2 7.73 8.37 -8.34
CA ALA A 2 6.41 7.99 -8.83
C ALA A 2 5.40 9.08 -8.46
N ASP A 3 4.35 9.23 -9.26
CA ASP A 3 3.31 10.25 -9.06
C ASP A 3 2.11 9.69 -8.29
N ALA A 4 1.85 8.40 -8.41
CA ALA A 4 0.77 7.70 -7.72
C ALA A 4 1.12 6.24 -7.41
N VAL A 5 0.35 5.63 -6.50
CA VAL A 5 0.35 4.18 -6.26
C VAL A 5 -1.07 3.66 -6.51
N VAL A 6 -1.20 2.65 -7.35
CA VAL A 6 -2.49 2.08 -7.78
C VAL A 6 -2.59 0.61 -7.41
N GLY A 7 -3.83 0.12 -7.31
CA GLY A 7 -4.11 -1.26 -6.88
C GLY A 7 -3.54 -1.51 -5.48
N VAL A 8 -3.90 -0.64 -4.54
CA VAL A 8 -3.43 -0.75 -3.16
C VAL A 8 -4.30 -1.77 -2.42
N ASP A 9 -3.64 -2.80 -1.89
CA ASP A 9 -4.25 -3.78 -0.99
C ASP A 9 -3.75 -3.53 0.44
N LEU A 10 -4.66 -3.72 1.40
CA LEU A 10 -4.46 -3.43 2.81
C LEU A 10 -4.69 -4.70 3.62
N ASP A 11 -3.69 -5.08 4.39
CA ASP A 11 -3.77 -6.23 5.28
C ASP A 11 -3.58 -5.81 6.73
N TYR A 12 -4.32 -6.49 7.60
CA TYR A 12 -4.29 -6.30 9.05
C TYR A 12 -3.98 -7.62 9.70
N GLU A 13 -2.95 -7.65 10.53
CA GLU A 13 -2.57 -8.85 11.26
C GLU A 13 -2.43 -8.55 12.75
N VAL A 14 -3.07 -9.37 13.57
CA VAL A 14 -2.94 -9.28 15.02
C VAL A 14 -1.75 -10.12 15.44
N LEU A 15 -0.77 -9.47 16.05
CA LEU A 15 0.48 -10.06 16.49
C LEU A 15 0.59 -10.04 18.02
N GLY A 16 1.45 -10.91 18.57
CA GLY A 16 1.78 -10.95 20.00
C GLY A 16 0.55 -11.08 20.89
N GLN A 17 -0.03 -12.29 20.99
CA GLN A 17 -1.22 -12.61 21.80
C GLN A 17 -2.45 -11.66 21.71
N GLY A 18 -2.47 -10.70 20.80
CA GLY A 18 -3.57 -9.71 20.70
C GLY A 18 -3.17 -8.27 21.00
N ASP A 19 -1.94 -8.02 21.45
CA ASP A 19 -1.55 -6.72 21.97
C ASP A 19 -1.02 -5.76 20.89
N MET A 20 -0.70 -6.28 19.70
CA MET A 20 -0.20 -5.47 18.59
C MET A 20 -0.98 -5.71 17.32
N LEU A 21 -1.29 -4.62 16.62
CA LEU A 21 -1.88 -4.64 15.29
C LEU A 21 -0.83 -4.20 14.28
N MET A 22 -0.44 -5.11 13.40
CA MET A 22 0.36 -4.81 12.22
C MET A 22 -0.56 -4.42 11.08
N VAL A 23 -0.19 -3.36 10.37
CA VAL A 23 -0.86 -2.93 9.15
C VAL A 23 0.18 -2.91 8.03
N SER A 24 -0.08 -3.65 6.97
CA SER A 24 0.76 -3.67 5.77
C SER A 24 -0.03 -3.24 4.55
N MET A 25 0.66 -2.58 3.63
CA MET A 25 0.07 -2.13 2.37
C MET A 25 1.00 -2.54 1.23
N THR A 26 0.41 -3.05 0.15
CA THR A 26 1.13 -3.33 -1.09
C THR A 26 0.42 -2.67 -2.27
N GLY A 27 1.15 -2.30 -3.30
CA GLY A 27 0.60 -1.64 -4.48
C GLY A 27 1.66 -1.32 -5.52
N THR A 28 1.24 -0.83 -6.68
CA THR A 28 2.13 -0.52 -7.81
C THR A 28 2.35 0.97 -7.95
N ALA A 29 3.60 1.41 -7.84
CA ALA A 29 4.00 2.78 -8.11
C ALA A 29 3.98 3.08 -9.62
N VAL A 30 3.30 4.17 -10.01
CA VAL A 30 3.13 4.57 -11.42
C VAL A 30 3.52 6.03 -11.62
N ALA A 31 4.06 6.32 -12.81
CA ALA A 31 4.33 7.67 -13.27
C ALA A 31 3.23 8.09 -14.24
N LEU A 32 2.68 9.29 -14.06
CA LEU A 32 1.64 9.83 -14.92
C LEU A 32 2.30 10.52 -16.12
N SER A 33 2.01 10.00 -17.32
CA SER A 33 2.42 10.64 -18.57
C SER A 33 1.17 11.15 -19.27
N TYR A 34 0.96 12.45 -19.21
CA TYR A 34 -0.08 13.10 -20.01
C TYR A 34 0.42 13.22 -21.45
N ARG A 35 -0.32 12.64 -22.40
CA ARG A 35 -0.13 12.86 -23.84
C ARG A 35 -1.27 13.76 -24.32
N GLY A 36 -0.97 15.05 -24.45
CA GLY A 36 -1.81 16.01 -25.17
C GLY A 36 -1.69 15.82 -26.67
#